data_AF-A0A9E2AAY2-F1
#
_entry.id   AF-A0A9E2AAY2-F1
#
_cell.length_a   1.000
_cell.length_b   1.000
_cell.length_c   1.000
_cell.angle_alpha   90.00
_cell.angle_beta   90.00
_cell.angle_gamma   90.00
#
_symmetry.space_group_name_H-M   'P 1'
#
loop_
_entity.id
_entity.type
_entity.pdbx_description
1 polymer ?
#
loop_
_entity_poly.entity_id
_entity_poly.type
_entity_poly.pdbx_seq_one_letter_code
_entity_poly.pdbx_strand_id
1 'polypeptide(L)' 'MDRLRTNIVFDDQRFTVTVVQSLQFRTGSSNHKRFLTGSLQPIAVIVKAPDKSYALDMEARLIDIDSVMPGAP' A
#
# COMPACT_ATOMS: atom_id res chain seq x y z
N MET A 1 8.70 2.44 -11.89
CA MET A 1 8.90 3.18 -10.63
C MET A 1 7.83 2.70 -9.68
N ASP A 2 8.25 2.19 -8.53
CA ASP A 2 7.35 1.58 -7.57
C ASP A 2 7.18 2.57 -6.42
N ARG A 3 5.93 2.88 -6.11
CA ARG A 3 5.58 3.82 -5.04
C ARG A 3 4.55 3.18 -4.14
N LEU A 4 4.76 3.30 -2.83
CA LEU A 4 3.75 2.91 -1.87
C LEU A 4 2.70 4.02 -1.75
N ARG A 5 1.44 3.60 -1.70
CA ARG A 5 0.28 4.45 -1.45
C ARG A 5 -0.53 3.84 -0.32
N THR A 6 -0.94 4.65 0.63
CA THR A 6 -1.87 4.26 1.70
C THR A 6 -3.28 4.79 1.39
N ASN A 7 -4.30 4.04 1.76
CA ASN A 7 -5.69 4.45 1.66
C ASN A 7 -6.47 3.98 2.89
N ILE A 8 -7.11 4.90 3.60
CA ILE A 8 -7.96 4.57 4.74
C ILE A 8 -9.29 4.05 4.19
N VAL A 9 -9.63 2.81 4.52
CA VAL A 9 -10.88 2.16 4.06
C VAL A 9 -11.93 2.11 5.15
N PHE A 10 -11.51 2.26 6.41
CA PHE A 10 -12.40 2.33 7.57
C PHE A 10 -11.75 3.18 8.65
N ASP A 11 -12.56 3.99 9.32
CA ASP A 11 -12.11 4.82 10.44
C ASP A 11 -13.28 5.02 11.41
N ASP A 12 -13.08 4.60 12.67
CA ASP A 12 -14.01 4.86 13.76
C ASP A 12 -13.26 5.19 15.07
N GLN A 13 -14.01 5.34 16.16
CA GLN A 13 -13.42 5.66 17.49
C GLN A 13 -12.58 4.53 18.08
N ARG A 14 -12.70 3.30 17.57
CA ARG A 14 -12.06 2.09 18.09
C ARG A 14 -10.85 1.68 17.26
N PHE A 15 -10.88 1.88 15.94
CA PHE A 15 -9.76 1.57 15.07
C PHE A 15 -9.87 2.21 13.69
N THR A 16 -8.71 2.35 13.05
CA THR A 16 -8.56 2.73 11.65
C THR A 16 -8.01 1.54 10.87
N VAL A 17 -8.57 1.26 9.69
CA VAL A 17 -8.05 0.28 8.73
C VAL A 17 -7.50 1.01 7.52
N THR A 18 -6.22 0.81 7.24
CA THR A 18 -5.52 1.39 6.11
C THR A 18 -5.02 0.28 5.19
N VAL A 19 -5.34 0.36 3.91
CA VAL A 19 -4.78 -0.54 2.89
C VAL A 19 -3.51 0.11 2.33
N VAL A 20 -2.41 -0.64 2.33
CA VAL A 20 -1.18 -0.29 1.65
C VAL A 20 -1.19 -0.92 0.26
N GLN A 21 -0.90 -0.10 -0.74
CA GLN A 21 -0.91 -0.49 -2.15
C GLN A 21 0.43 -0.16 -2.80
N SER A 22 0.94 -1.08 -3.59
CA SER A 22 2.06 -0.83 -4.50
C SER A 22 1.52 -0.27 -5.82
N LEU A 23 2.01 0.90 -6.20
CA LEU A 23 1.75 1.56 -7.46
C LEU A 23 2.97 1.40 -8.35
N GLN A 24 2.82 0.64 -9.44
CA GLN A 24 3.89 0.42 -10.41
C GLN A 24 3.59 1.20 -11.67
N PHE A 25 4.51 2.06 -12.08
CA PHE A 25 4.47 2.72 -13.38
C PHE A 25 5.49 2.10 -14.33
N ARG A 26 5.02 1.74 -15.53
CA ARG A 26 5.85 1.27 -16.64
C ARG A 26 5.65 2.16 -17.85
N THR A 27 6.75 2.72 -18.33
CA THR A 27 6.81 3.42 -19.61
C THR A 27 7.22 2.42 -20.69
N GLY A 28 6.55 2.49 -21.83
CA GLY A 28 6.90 1.71 -23.00
C GLY A 28 6.83 2.57 -24.25
N SER A 29 7.45 2.07 -25.32
CA SER A 29 7.36 2.66 -26.64
C SER A 29 7.11 1.58 -27.67
N SER A 30 6.34 1.96 -28.69
CA SER A 30 6.23 1.26 -29.96
C SER A 30 6.81 2.14 -31.05
N ASN A 31 6.93 1.63 -32.28
CA ASN A 31 7.45 2.41 -33.42
C ASN A 31 6.70 3.72 -33.70
N HIS A 32 5.47 3.88 -33.18
CA HIS A 32 4.62 5.04 -33.48
C HIS A 32 4.15 5.82 -32.25
N LYS A 33 4.28 5.29 -31.03
CA LYS A 33 3.71 5.90 -29.82
C LYS A 33 4.52 5.57 -28.57
N ARG A 34 4.53 6.50 -27.62
CA ARG A 34 4.91 6.28 -26.22
C ARG A 34 3.64 6.00 -25.41
N PHE A 35 3.73 5.09 -24.45
CA PHE A 35 2.63 4.79 -23.55
C PHE A 35 3.12 4.69 -22.10
N LEU A 36 2.23 5.06 -21.18
CA LEU A 36 2.43 4.94 -19.74
C LEU A 36 1.33 4.00 -19.22
N THR A 37 1.74 2.95 -18.53
CA THR A 37 0.83 2.02 -17.85
C THR A 37 1.07 2.10 -16.35
N GLY A 38 -0.02 2.06 -15.58
CA GLY A 38 0.00 2.04 -14.13
C GLY A 38 -0.78 0.84 -13.62
N SER A 39 -0.24 0.12 -12.64
CA SER A 39 -0.95 -0.93 -11.90
C SER A 39 -0.93 -0.63 -10.41
N LEU A 40 -2.07 -0.88 -9.76
CA LEU A 40 -2.25 -0.71 -8.33
C LEU A 40 -2.58 -2.07 -7.72
N GLN A 41 -1.77 -2.52 -6.77
CA GLN A 41 -1.96 -3.82 -6.12
C GLN A 41 -1.91 -3.65 -4.60
N PRO A 42 -2.93 -4.12 -3.85
CA PRO A 42 -2.84 -4.16 -2.39
C PRO A 42 -1.73 -5.12 -1.98
N ILE A 43 -0.90 -4.71 -1.01
CA ILE A 43 0.22 -5.50 -0.50
C ILE A 43 0.12 -5.75 1.00
N ALA A 44 -0.58 -4.88 1.73
CA ALA A 44 -0.78 -5.04 3.16
C ALA A 44 -2.03 -4.30 3.65
N VAL A 45 -2.50 -4.68 4.82
CA VAL A 45 -3.53 -3.98 5.60
C VAL A 45 -2.95 -3.65 6.96
N ILE A 46 -3.02 -2.37 7.33
CA ILE A 46 -2.64 -1.88 8.66
C ILE A 46 -3.93 -1.64 9.44
N VAL A 47 -4.01 -2.22 10.62
CA VAL A 47 -5.08 -1.94 11.59
C VAL A 47 -4.46 -1.23 12.77
N LYS A 48 -4.95 -0.03 13.05
CA LYS A 48 -4.51 0.81 14.16
C LYS A 48 -5.66 0.96 15.17
N ALA A 49 -5.48 0.42 16.36
CA ALA A 49 -6.34 0.62 17.52
C ALA A 49 -5.60 1.54 18.53
N PRO A 50 -6.29 2.09 19.54
CA PRO A 50 -5.69 2.95 20.57
C PRO A 50 -4.50 2.33 21.31
N ASP A 51 -4.55 1.01 21.54
CA ASP A 51 -3.57 0.25 22.32
C ASP A 51 -2.51 -0.44 21.46
N LYS A 52 -2.81 -0.72 20.19
CA LYS A 52 -1.95 -1.52 19.33
C LYS A 52 -2.14 -1.20 17.85
N SER A 53 -1.06 -1.36 17.09
CA SER A 53 -1.10 -1.36 15.63
C SER A 53 -0.48 -2.66 15.12
N TYR A 54 -1.03 -3.22 14.05
CA TYR A 54 -0.45 -4.37 13.37
C TYR A 54 -0.64 -4.25 11.86
N ALA A 55 0.31 -4.79 11.10
CA ALA A 55 0.22 -4.94 9.65
C ALA A 55 0.09 -6.41 9.28
N LEU A 56 -0.76 -6.68 8.31
CA LEU A 56 -0.96 -8.00 7.71
C LEU A 56 -0.63 -7.93 6.22
N ASP A 57 0.10 -8.90 5.71
CA ASP A 57 0.22 -9.08 4.26
C ASP A 57 -1.08 -9.67 3.66
N MET A 58 -1.10 -9.82 2.34
CA MET A 58 -2.25 -10.39 1.62
C MET A 58 -2.49 -11.89 1.91
N GLU A 59 -1.57 -12.55 2.63
CA GLU A 59 -1.68 -13.93 3.10
C GLU A 59 -2.04 -13.99 4.61
N ALA A 60 -2.44 -12.86 5.20
CA ALA A 60 -2.77 -12.70 6.62
C ALA A 60 -1.61 -13.00 7.59
N ARG A 61 -0.36 -12.88 7.14
CA ARG A 61 0.82 -12.96 8.00
C ARG A 61 1.14 -11.60 8.60
N LEU A 62 1.51 -11.58 9.88
CA LEU A 62 2.01 -10.39 10.53
C LEU A 62 3.33 -9.96 9.88
N ILE A 63 3.38 -8.69 9.50
CA ILE A 63 4.58 -8.05 8.94
C ILE A 63 4.92 -6.80 9.74
N ASP A 64 6.15 -6.34 9.60
CA ASP A 64 6.60 -5.09 10.20
C ASP A 64 5.90 -3.90 9.51
N ILE A 65 5.26 -3.03 10.30
CA ILE A 65 4.57 -1.84 9.81
C ILE A 65 5.56 -0.90 9.10
N ASP A 66 6.77 -0.78 9.63
CA ASP A 66 7.78 0.15 9.11
C ASP A 66 8.28 -0.29 7.72
N SER A 67 8.16 -1.59 7.39
CA SER A 67 8.51 -2.11 6.07
C SER A 67 7.51 -1.73 4.95
N VAL A 68 6.29 -1.32 5.32
CA VAL A 68 5.18 -1.05 4.37
C VAL A 68 4.61 0.36 4.49
N MET A 69 5.10 1.18 5.40
CA MET A 69 4.72 2.58 5.54
C MET A 69 5.64 3.47 4.70
N PRO A 70 5.09 4.29 3.78
CA PRO A 70 5.90 5.27 3.06
C PRO A 70 6.40 6.36 4.04
N GLY A 71 7.69 6.33 4.36
CA GLY A 71 8.35 7.36 5.19
C GLY A 71 8.73 6.95 6.61
N ALA A 72 8.90 5.65 6.91
CA ALA A 72 9.79 5.28 8.01
C ALA A 72 11.21 5.82 7.69
N PRO A 73 11.93 6.37 8.68
CA PRO A 73 13.22 7.04 8.48
C PRO A 73 14.27 6.17 7.78
#